data_AF-A0AAN7NXP1-F1
#
_entry.id   AF-A0AAN7NXP1-F1
#
_cell.length_a   1.000
_cell.length_b   1.000
_cell.length_c   1.000
_cell.angle_alpha   90.00
_cell.angle_beta   90.00
_cell.angle_gamma   90.00
#
_symmetry.space_group_name_H-M   'P 1'
#
loop_
_entity.id
_entity.type
_entity.pdbx_description
1 polymer ?
#
loop_
_entity_poly.entity_id
_entity_poly.type
_entity_poly.pdbx_seq_one_letter_code
_entity_poly.pdbx_strand_id
1 'polypeptide(L)'
;MVRNYIKKRNRPDIPKDDLKKSIKAVLNRQMSIRIAASTFNIPKSTLYDRLKKLKSKKNLIDSGNESSSSDVDDSRLSKYATRQIFSPGEEKHTGLWPINSMIFNDDDFMRSFVTDRADPEVQMKQCELPSTSITYNNSMLLNDIVNRVTKPKAKILSVHIVRPLPKAGPRKTNGKSRLGKSRIYTNTPEKGRIQELETMRKQKLERKNTKRIILQSGGEVNKKDTKVREKGKGKAPKK
;
A
#
# COMPACT_ATOMS: atom_id res chain seq x y z
N MET A 1 20.36 29.94 8.92
CA MET A 1 21.54 29.11 8.61
C MET A 1 21.10 27.87 7.85
N VAL A 2 21.67 27.63 6.65
CA VAL A 2 21.42 26.40 5.88
C VAL A 2 22.27 25.30 6.52
N ARG A 3 21.65 24.18 6.92
CA ARG A 3 22.39 23.03 7.45
C ARG A 3 23.13 22.34 6.29
N ASN A 4 24.46 22.37 6.30
CA ASN A 4 25.27 21.53 5.41
C ASN A 4 25.23 20.10 5.94
N TYR A 5 24.59 19.21 5.19
CA TYR A 5 24.48 17.80 5.56
C TYR A 5 25.76 17.05 5.20
N ILE A 6 26.42 16.46 6.20
CA ILE A 6 27.55 15.55 5.99
C ILE A 6 26.99 14.14 5.78
N LYS A 7 27.32 13.53 4.64
CA LYS A 7 26.87 12.16 4.33
C LYS A 7 27.62 11.16 5.22
N LYS A 8 26.89 10.26 5.86
CA LYS A 8 27.45 9.19 6.71
C LYS A 8 28.25 8.11 5.96
N ARG A 9 28.20 8.08 4.62
CA ARG A 9 28.83 7.03 3.80
C ARG A 9 29.54 7.63 2.60
N ASN A 10 30.79 7.24 2.39
CA ASN A 10 31.54 7.51 1.17
C ASN A 10 31.13 6.46 0.14
N ARG A 11 30.47 6.89 -0.94
CA ARG A 11 30.15 5.99 -2.06
C ARG A 11 31.43 5.85 -2.89
N PRO A 12 31.86 4.63 -3.25
CA PRO A 12 32.97 4.47 -4.16
C PRO A 12 32.62 5.13 -5.50
N ASP A 13 33.55 5.91 -6.05
CA ASP A 13 33.41 6.45 -7.39
C ASP A 13 33.63 5.33 -8.39
N ILE A 14 32.59 5.03 -9.16
CA ILE A 14 32.60 3.92 -10.12
C ILE A 14 32.89 4.51 -11.50
N PRO A 15 33.94 4.06 -12.20
CA PRO A 15 34.26 4.52 -13.55
C PRO A 15 33.09 4.23 -14.49
N LYS A 16 32.66 5.26 -15.22
CA LYS A 16 31.48 5.19 -16.10
C LYS A 16 31.71 4.21 -17.26
N ASP A 17 32.96 4.07 -17.71
CA ASP A 17 33.30 3.25 -18.87
C ASP A 17 33.24 1.76 -18.54
N ASP A 18 33.75 1.36 -17.38
CA ASP A 18 33.64 -0.03 -16.92
C ASP A 18 32.19 -0.42 -16.61
N LEU A 19 31.38 0.54 -16.15
CA LEU A 19 29.95 0.33 -15.97
C LEU A 19 29.24 0.13 -17.32
N LYS A 20 29.62 0.85 -18.38
CA LYS A 20 29.06 0.62 -19.72
C LYS A 20 29.52 -0.73 -20.31
N LYS A 21 30.81 -1.06 -20.19
CA LYS A 21 31.39 -2.32 -20.68
C LYS A 21 30.75 -3.53 -20.01
N SER A 22 30.66 -3.52 -18.68
CA SER A 22 30.03 -4.59 -17.90
C SER A 22 28.56 -4.81 -18.28
N ILE A 23 27.79 -3.74 -18.46
CA ILE A 23 26.39 -3.85 -18.91
C ILE A 23 26.30 -4.48 -20.30
N LYS A 24 27.13 -4.04 -21.26
CA LYS A 24 27.14 -4.59 -22.62
C LYS A 24 27.47 -6.09 -22.61
N ALA A 25 28.51 -6.50 -21.87
CA ALA A 25 28.91 -7.90 -21.76
C ALA A 25 27.78 -8.80 -21.21
N VAL A 26 27.05 -8.33 -20.19
CA VAL A 26 25.92 -9.07 -19.63
C VAL A 26 24.72 -9.12 -20.58
N LEU A 27 24.41 -8.01 -21.27
CA LEU A 27 23.32 -7.97 -22.25
C LEU A 27 23.59 -8.89 -23.45
N ASN A 28 24.84 -8.94 -23.90
CA ASN A 28 25.30 -9.82 -24.97
C ASN A 28 25.45 -11.28 -24.50
N ARG A 29 25.05 -11.61 -23.27
CA ARG A 29 25.16 -12.94 -22.63
C ARG A 29 26.57 -13.52 -22.59
N GLN A 30 27.61 -12.67 -22.69
CA GLN A 30 29.01 -13.12 -22.62
C GLN A 30 29.42 -13.50 -21.18
N MET A 31 28.87 -12.79 -20.17
CA MET A 31 29.21 -12.99 -18.77
C MET A 31 27.96 -12.99 -17.89
N SER A 32 27.99 -13.73 -16.78
CA SER A 32 26.96 -13.62 -15.75
C SER A 32 27.13 -12.32 -14.95
N ILE A 33 26.04 -11.83 -14.33
CA ILE A 33 26.06 -10.60 -13.52
C ILE A 33 27.13 -10.66 -12.42
N ARG A 34 27.31 -11.84 -11.81
CA ARG A 34 28.31 -12.04 -10.75
C ARG A 34 29.74 -11.97 -11.31
N ILE A 35 29.99 -12.61 -12.44
CA ILE A 35 31.31 -12.62 -13.07
C ILE A 35 31.66 -11.21 -13.55
N ALA A 36 30.76 -10.54 -14.28
CA ALA A 36 30.96 -9.17 -14.73
C ALA A 36 31.18 -8.17 -13.56
N ALA A 37 30.45 -8.32 -12.46
CA ALA A 37 30.68 -7.49 -11.27
C ALA A 37 32.11 -7.65 -10.72
N SER A 38 32.62 -8.88 -10.71
CA SER A 38 33.96 -9.19 -10.20
C SER A 38 35.05 -8.70 -11.16
N THR A 39 34.89 -8.91 -12.47
CA THR A 39 35.91 -8.52 -13.47
C THR A 39 36.06 -7.02 -13.64
N PHE A 40 34.96 -6.27 -13.54
CA PHE A 40 34.99 -4.80 -13.66
C PHE A 40 35.11 -4.09 -12.31
N ASN A 41 35.26 -4.83 -11.21
CA ASN A 41 35.32 -4.31 -9.84
C ASN A 41 34.14 -3.36 -9.49
N ILE A 42 32.92 -3.78 -9.85
CA ILE A 42 31.69 -3.03 -9.60
C ILE A 42 30.84 -3.83 -8.62
N PRO A 43 30.24 -3.21 -7.59
CA PRO A 43 29.32 -3.92 -6.71
C PRO A 43 28.18 -4.57 -7.50
N LYS A 44 27.95 -5.86 -7.27
CA LYS A 44 26.90 -6.65 -7.95
C LYS A 44 25.54 -5.97 -7.89
N SER A 45 25.20 -5.36 -6.75
CA SER A 45 23.96 -4.60 -6.56
C SER A 45 23.86 -3.43 -7.54
N THR A 46 24.93 -2.64 -7.68
CA THR A 46 24.99 -1.53 -8.63
C THR A 46 24.78 -2.01 -10.06
N LEU A 47 25.49 -3.08 -10.47
CA LEU A 47 25.35 -3.61 -11.83
C LEU A 47 23.93 -4.16 -12.07
N TYR A 48 23.37 -4.87 -11.11
CA TYR A 48 22.00 -5.39 -11.14
C TYR A 48 20.96 -4.28 -11.27
N ASP A 49 21.04 -3.23 -10.45
CA ASP A 49 20.10 -2.11 -10.47
C ASP A 49 20.13 -1.38 -11.83
N ARG A 50 21.32 -1.23 -12.42
CA ARG A 50 21.49 -0.62 -13.74
C ARG A 50 20.88 -1.49 -14.84
N LEU A 51 21.14 -2.80 -14.82
CA LEU A 51 20.53 -3.76 -15.75
C LEU A 51 19.01 -3.81 -15.62
N LYS A 52 18.47 -3.84 -14.39
CA LYS A 52 17.03 -3.81 -14.13
C LYS A 52 16.38 -2.56 -14.71
N LYS A 53 17.00 -1.40 -14.50
CA LYS A 53 16.54 -0.11 -15.05
C LYS A 53 16.61 -0.06 -16.58
N LEU A 54 17.59 -0.72 -17.18
CA LEU A 54 17.69 -0.82 -18.64
C LEU A 54 16.64 -1.76 -19.23
N LYS A 55 16.38 -2.90 -18.59
CA LYS A 55 15.33 -3.83 -19.00
C LYS A 55 13.94 -3.18 -18.96
N SER A 56 13.62 -2.45 -17.90
CA SER A 56 12.36 -1.70 -17.82
C SER A 56 12.24 -0.63 -18.90
N LYS A 57 13.36 0.04 -19.25
CA LYS A 57 13.38 1.04 -20.33
C LYS A 57 13.22 0.42 -21.72
N LYS A 58 13.81 -0.75 -21.98
CA LYS A 58 13.67 -1.42 -23.29
C LYS A 58 12.21 -1.77 -23.58
N ASN A 59 11.48 -2.26 -22.58
CA ASN A 59 10.06 -2.58 -22.72
C ASN A 59 9.15 -1.36 -22.95
N LEU A 60 9.61 -0.13 -22.65
CA LEU A 60 8.88 1.11 -22.92
C LEU A 60 9.08 1.63 -24.36
N ILE A 61 10.08 1.13 -25.09
CA ILE A 61 10.44 1.60 -26.43
C ILE A 61 9.81 0.71 -27.52
N ASP A 62 9.45 -0.53 -27.16
CA ASP A 62 8.87 -1.54 -28.07
C ASP A 62 7.35 -1.35 -28.30
N SER A 63 6.71 -0.43 -27.58
CA SER A 63 5.37 0.06 -27.95
C SER A 63 5.53 1.20 -28.95
N GLY A 64 5.74 0.85 -30.22
CA GLY A 64 5.77 1.81 -31.32
C GLY A 64 4.50 2.65 -31.34
N ASN A 65 4.63 3.94 -31.06
CA ASN A 65 3.57 4.92 -31.27
C ASN A 65 4.09 6.04 -32.17
N GLU A 66 4.17 5.74 -33.46
CA GLU A 66 3.99 6.71 -34.54
C GLU A 66 2.47 6.83 -34.75
N SER A 67 1.83 7.83 -34.12
CA SER A 67 0.73 8.62 -34.71
C SER A 67 -0.07 9.41 -33.66
N SER A 68 -0.36 10.64 -34.06
CA SER A 68 -1.52 11.48 -33.73
C SER A 68 -1.91 11.75 -32.28
N SER A 69 -1.94 13.05 -31.98
CA SER A 69 -2.71 13.68 -30.92
C SER A 69 -4.07 13.03 -30.70
N SER A 70 -4.25 12.35 -29.57
CA SER A 70 -5.51 12.32 -28.85
C SER A 70 -5.25 12.03 -27.38
N ASP A 71 -5.76 12.92 -26.54
CA ASP A 71 -5.78 12.81 -25.09
C ASP A 71 -6.48 11.51 -24.64
N VAL A 72 -5.74 10.46 -24.25
CA VAL A 72 -6.32 9.35 -23.48
C VAL A 72 -5.33 8.76 -22.45
N ASP A 73 -5.64 9.08 -21.20
CA ASP A 73 -5.42 8.41 -19.92
C ASP A 73 -4.03 7.99 -19.39
N ASP A 74 -3.68 8.74 -18.34
CA ASP A 74 -2.59 8.64 -17.38
C ASP A 74 -2.69 7.30 -16.58
N SER A 75 -2.17 6.21 -17.13
CA SER A 75 -1.95 4.92 -16.42
C SER A 75 -0.80 4.98 -15.40
N ARG A 76 -0.67 6.12 -14.71
CA ARG A 76 0.05 6.17 -13.44
C ARG A 76 -0.79 5.47 -12.39
N LEU A 77 -0.62 4.16 -12.28
CA LEU A 77 -1.07 3.36 -11.13
C LEU A 77 -0.86 4.19 -9.86
N SER A 78 -1.96 4.67 -9.30
CA SER A 78 -1.94 5.56 -8.15
C SER A 78 -1.21 4.85 -7.00
N LYS A 79 -0.76 5.61 -6.00
CA LYS A 79 -0.15 5.04 -4.78
C LYS A 79 -1.06 3.99 -4.09
N TYR A 80 -2.35 3.98 -4.43
CA TYR A 80 -3.37 3.09 -3.89
C TYR A 80 -3.71 1.90 -4.80
N ALA A 81 -3.20 1.86 -6.04
CA ALA A 81 -3.44 0.75 -6.95
C ALA A 81 -2.92 -0.59 -6.40
N THR A 82 -1.85 -0.57 -5.60
CA THR A 82 -1.31 -1.77 -4.92
C THR A 82 -2.22 -2.36 -3.83
N ARG A 83 -3.34 -1.71 -3.52
CA ARG A 83 -4.36 -2.19 -2.57
C ARG A 83 -5.74 -2.30 -3.21
N GLN A 84 -5.83 -2.23 -4.53
CA GLN A 84 -7.09 -2.50 -5.20
C GLN A 84 -7.43 -3.98 -5.03
N ILE A 85 -8.66 -4.23 -4.59
CA ILE A 85 -9.23 -5.57 -4.42
C ILE A 85 -9.62 -6.13 -5.79
N PHE A 86 -9.96 -5.24 -6.73
CA PHE A 86 -10.39 -5.56 -8.08
C PHE A 86 -9.39 -4.97 -9.10
N SER A 87 -9.13 -5.73 -10.16
CA SER A 87 -8.42 -5.23 -11.33
C SER A 87 -9.28 -4.21 -12.09
N PRO A 88 -8.71 -3.26 -12.84
CA PRO A 88 -9.49 -2.27 -13.60
C PRO A 88 -10.52 -2.88 -14.59
N GLY A 89 -10.29 -4.12 -15.04
CA GLY A 89 -11.28 -4.87 -15.83
C GLY A 89 -12.42 -5.45 -14.99
N GLU A 90 -12.11 -5.98 -13.80
CA GLU A 90 -13.09 -6.55 -12.87
C GLU A 90 -14.03 -5.49 -12.32
N GLU A 91 -13.52 -4.28 -12.05
CA GLU A 91 -14.34 -3.14 -11.61
C GLU A 91 -15.46 -2.80 -12.63
N LYS A 92 -15.21 -3.00 -13.94
CA LYS A 92 -16.22 -2.82 -14.99
C LYS A 92 -17.29 -3.90 -14.98
N HIS A 93 -16.92 -5.15 -14.74
CA HIS A 93 -17.86 -6.28 -14.68
C HIS A 93 -18.79 -6.18 -13.46
N THR A 94 -18.27 -5.69 -12.33
CA THR A 94 -19.08 -5.49 -11.11
C THR A 94 -20.03 -4.30 -11.20
N GLY A 95 -19.93 -3.46 -12.23
CA GLY A 95 -20.72 -2.23 -12.34
C GLY A 95 -20.45 -1.18 -11.27
N LEU A 96 -19.42 -1.39 -10.43
CA LEU A 96 -19.01 -0.45 -9.39
C LEU A 96 -18.27 0.76 -9.97
N TRP A 97 -17.51 0.55 -11.06
CA TRP A 97 -16.80 1.63 -11.75
C TRP A 97 -16.61 1.37 -13.25
N PRO A 98 -17.12 2.23 -14.14
CA PRO A 98 -18.07 3.32 -13.87
C PRO A 98 -19.38 2.77 -13.28
N ILE A 99 -20.06 3.58 -12.46
CA ILE A 99 -21.33 3.18 -11.84
C ILE A 99 -22.33 2.86 -12.95
N ASN A 100 -22.75 1.60 -13.01
CA ASN A 100 -23.73 1.11 -13.98
C ASN A 100 -24.84 0.34 -13.26
N SER A 101 -26.02 0.95 -13.17
CA SER A 101 -27.20 0.35 -12.54
C SER A 101 -27.84 -0.75 -13.39
N MET A 102 -27.52 -0.84 -14.68
CA MET A 102 -28.10 -1.81 -15.62
C MET A 102 -27.40 -3.17 -15.57
N ILE A 103 -26.36 -3.34 -14.75
CA ILE A 103 -25.65 -4.61 -14.59
C ILE A 103 -26.41 -5.58 -13.68
N PHE A 104 -27.28 -5.09 -12.81
CA PHE A 104 -28.07 -5.91 -11.90
C PHE A 104 -29.44 -6.16 -12.50
N ASN A 105 -29.83 -7.43 -12.59
CA ASN A 105 -31.19 -7.81 -12.96
C ASN A 105 -32.05 -7.94 -11.70
N ASP A 106 -33.39 -7.90 -11.85
CA ASP A 106 -34.31 -8.10 -10.72
C ASP A 106 -34.09 -9.44 -10.00
N ASP A 107 -33.60 -10.45 -10.73
CA ASP A 107 -33.20 -11.77 -10.21
C ASP A 107 -32.08 -11.69 -9.15
N ASP A 108 -31.15 -10.73 -9.28
CA ASP A 108 -30.05 -10.55 -8.31
C ASP A 108 -30.55 -9.97 -6.98
N PHE A 109 -31.72 -9.31 -7.00
CA PHE A 109 -32.40 -8.79 -5.83
C PHE A 109 -33.46 -9.76 -5.28
N MET A 110 -33.71 -10.88 -5.96
CA MET A 110 -34.65 -11.88 -5.46
C MET A 110 -34.12 -12.51 -4.17
N ARG A 111 -35.00 -12.62 -3.17
CA ARG A 111 -34.71 -13.32 -1.92
C ARG A 111 -34.38 -14.77 -2.27
N SER A 112 -33.23 -15.26 -1.84
CA SER A 112 -32.92 -16.68 -1.99
C SER A 112 -34.04 -17.52 -1.35
N PHE A 113 -34.61 -18.48 -2.08
CA PHE A 113 -35.64 -19.42 -1.60
C PHE A 113 -35.20 -20.35 -0.46
N VAL A 114 -34.08 -20.04 0.23
CA VAL A 114 -33.59 -20.74 1.42
C VAL A 114 -34.61 -20.71 2.57
N THR A 115 -35.56 -19.76 2.54
CA THR A 115 -36.67 -19.68 3.50
C THR A 115 -37.84 -20.60 3.17
N ASP A 116 -37.90 -21.19 1.97
CA ASP A 116 -39.02 -22.05 1.52
C ASP A 116 -38.67 -23.54 1.65
N ARG A 117 -37.75 -23.85 2.56
CA ARG A 117 -37.53 -25.23 3.01
C ARG A 117 -38.72 -25.58 3.91
N ALA A 118 -39.53 -26.55 3.49
CA ALA A 118 -40.55 -27.12 4.35
C ALA A 118 -39.90 -27.53 5.69
N ASP A 119 -40.55 -27.20 6.81
CA ASP A 119 -40.05 -27.52 8.14
C ASP A 119 -39.73 -29.03 8.24
N PRO A 120 -38.54 -29.41 8.72
CA PRO A 120 -38.15 -30.82 8.84
C PRO A 120 -39.05 -31.61 9.79
N GLU A 121 -39.81 -30.93 10.66
CA GLU A 121 -40.81 -31.56 11.55
C GLU A 121 -42.01 -32.15 10.80
N VAL A 122 -42.33 -31.68 9.59
CA VAL A 122 -43.48 -32.19 8.82
C VAL A 122 -43.19 -33.56 8.22
N GLN A 123 -41.92 -33.89 7.94
CA GLN A 123 -41.54 -35.18 7.34
C GLN A 123 -41.46 -36.33 8.35
N MET A 124 -41.46 -36.04 9.66
CA MET A 124 -41.36 -37.06 10.71
C MET A 124 -42.71 -37.66 11.17
N LYS A 125 -43.84 -37.18 10.63
CA LYS A 125 -45.19 -37.61 11.08
C LYS A 125 -45.83 -38.74 10.25
N GLN A 126 -45.12 -39.34 9.31
CA GLN A 126 -45.63 -40.49 8.53
C GLN A 126 -44.69 -41.69 8.65
N CYS A 127 -44.51 -42.21 9.86
CA CYS A 127 -44.00 -43.57 10.14
C CYS A 127 -44.40 -43.94 11.56
N GLU A 128 -45.65 -44.39 11.77
CA GLU A 128 -46.02 -45.00 13.05
C GLU A 128 -45.58 -46.46 13.07
N LEU A 129 -44.57 -46.75 13.89
CA LEU A 129 -44.24 -48.08 14.38
C LEU A 129 -44.24 -48.02 15.92
N PRO A 130 -45.04 -48.84 16.62
CA PRO A 130 -45.15 -48.77 18.07
C PRO A 130 -44.01 -49.58 18.71
N SER A 131 -43.26 -48.99 19.65
CA SER A 131 -42.88 -49.63 20.93
C SER A 131 -41.96 -48.72 21.77
N THR A 132 -42.62 -47.90 22.58
CA THR A 132 -42.36 -47.58 23.99
C THR A 132 -41.06 -48.03 24.70
N SER A 133 -40.40 -47.04 25.31
CA SER A 133 -39.73 -47.04 26.64
C SER A 133 -38.35 -47.67 26.86
N ILE A 134 -37.83 -48.57 26.02
CA ILE A 134 -36.57 -49.28 26.33
C ILE A 134 -35.32 -48.43 26.01
N THR A 135 -35.39 -47.50 25.06
CA THR A 135 -34.21 -46.80 24.51
C THR A 135 -33.65 -45.71 25.43
N TYR A 136 -34.47 -45.08 26.27
CA TYR A 136 -34.05 -43.94 27.08
C TYR A 136 -33.10 -44.35 28.22
N ASN A 137 -33.35 -45.51 28.82
CA ASN A 137 -32.54 -46.03 29.93
C ASN A 137 -31.12 -46.45 29.49
N ASN A 138 -30.99 -46.95 28.25
CA ASN A 138 -29.69 -47.36 27.71
C ASN A 138 -28.77 -46.16 27.44
N SER A 139 -29.32 -45.01 27.01
CA SER A 139 -28.53 -43.82 26.72
C SER A 139 -27.83 -43.24 27.97
N MET A 140 -28.49 -43.27 29.12
CA MET A 140 -27.95 -42.76 30.37
C MET A 140 -26.83 -43.67 30.92
N LEU A 141 -27.03 -44.99 30.84
CA LEU A 141 -26.04 -45.98 31.27
C LEU A 141 -24.76 -45.97 30.41
N LEU A 142 -24.89 -45.81 29.09
CA LEU A 142 -23.71 -45.74 28.21
C LEU A 142 -22.88 -44.48 28.48
N ASN A 143 -23.52 -43.34 28.73
CA ASN A 143 -22.81 -42.12 29.08
C ASN A 143 -22.03 -42.25 30.39
N ASP A 144 -22.58 -42.94 31.39
CA ASP A 144 -21.89 -43.18 32.67
C ASP A 144 -20.70 -44.13 32.53
N ILE A 145 -20.84 -45.19 31.71
CA ILE A 145 -19.74 -46.12 31.43
C ILE A 145 -18.62 -45.39 30.69
N VAL A 146 -18.95 -44.64 29.62
CA VAL A 146 -17.98 -43.85 28.86
C VAL A 146 -17.28 -42.86 29.78
N ASN A 147 -18.02 -42.14 30.64
CA ASN A 147 -17.43 -41.20 31.59
C ASN A 147 -16.51 -41.87 32.63
N ARG A 148 -16.81 -43.09 33.09
CA ARG A 148 -15.91 -43.83 34.01
C ARG A 148 -14.64 -44.32 33.32
N VAL A 149 -14.75 -44.81 32.09
CA VAL A 149 -13.61 -45.34 31.32
C VAL A 149 -12.72 -44.23 30.77
N THR A 150 -13.31 -43.11 30.33
CA THR A 150 -12.59 -42.00 29.68
C THR A 150 -12.11 -40.92 30.65
N LYS A 151 -12.60 -40.89 31.91
CA LYS A 151 -12.06 -39.99 32.92
C LYS A 151 -10.59 -40.35 33.19
N PRO A 152 -9.64 -39.44 32.91
CA PRO A 152 -8.23 -39.71 33.19
C PRO A 152 -8.05 -39.83 34.70
N LYS A 153 -7.32 -40.88 35.14
CA LYS A 153 -7.00 -41.11 36.57
C LYS A 153 -6.17 -39.99 37.20
N ALA A 154 -5.54 -39.14 36.38
CA ALA A 154 -4.78 -37.98 36.81
C ALA A 154 -5.45 -36.70 36.33
N LYS A 155 -5.42 -35.67 37.18
CA LYS A 155 -5.81 -34.30 36.79
C LYS A 155 -4.78 -33.80 35.77
N ILE A 156 -5.10 -33.88 34.48
CA ILE A 156 -4.24 -33.38 33.41
C ILE A 156 -4.14 -31.86 33.58
N LEU A 157 -3.02 -31.40 34.14
CA LEU A 157 -2.71 -29.98 34.19
C LEU A 157 -2.41 -29.54 32.75
N SER A 158 -3.15 -28.57 32.25
CA SER A 158 -2.86 -28.02 30.92
C SER A 158 -1.46 -27.39 30.93
N VAL A 159 -0.71 -27.58 29.86
CA VAL A 159 0.66 -27.04 29.73
C VAL A 159 0.68 -25.51 29.93
N HIS A 160 -0.44 -24.83 29.65
CA HIS A 160 -0.64 -23.40 29.89
C HIS A 160 -0.51 -23.00 31.38
N ILE A 161 -0.85 -23.90 32.32
CA ILE A 161 -0.71 -23.69 33.77
C ILE A 161 0.76 -23.83 34.19
N VAL A 162 1.48 -24.78 33.60
CA VAL A 162 2.89 -25.07 33.94
C VAL A 162 3.83 -24.04 33.30
N ARG A 163 3.49 -23.52 32.13
CA ARG A 163 4.30 -22.56 31.39
C ARG A 163 3.41 -21.52 30.71
N PRO A 164 3.04 -20.44 31.41
CA PRO A 164 2.23 -19.39 30.80
C PRO A 164 2.97 -18.79 29.60
N LEU A 165 2.22 -18.50 28.54
CA LEU A 165 2.80 -17.88 27.36
C LEU A 165 3.36 -16.50 27.72
N PRO A 166 4.54 -16.13 27.19
CA PRO A 166 5.09 -14.80 27.42
C PRO A 166 4.10 -13.74 26.93
N LYS A 167 3.76 -12.78 27.80
CA LYS A 167 2.87 -11.68 27.43
C LYS A 167 3.52 -10.89 26.30
N ALA A 168 2.74 -10.61 25.25
CA ALA A 168 3.20 -9.80 24.14
C ALA A 168 3.68 -8.43 24.67
N GLY A 169 4.84 -7.99 24.21
CA GLY A 169 5.37 -6.68 24.56
C GLY A 169 4.44 -5.55 24.10
N PRO A 170 4.59 -4.33 24.67
CA PRO A 170 3.80 -3.17 24.27
C PRO A 170 3.95 -2.91 22.76
N ARG A 171 2.80 -2.74 22.09
CA ARG A 171 2.77 -2.46 20.65
C ARG A 171 3.42 -1.11 20.39
N LYS A 172 4.40 -1.07 19.50
CA LYS A 172 5.06 0.18 19.08
C LYS A 172 4.04 1.11 18.43
N THR A 173 3.74 2.25 19.04
CA THR A 173 2.94 3.33 18.45
C THR A 173 3.86 4.25 17.64
N ASN A 174 4.32 3.78 16.47
CA ASN A 174 5.18 4.58 15.59
C ASN A 174 4.45 5.78 14.92
N GLY A 175 3.18 6.01 15.23
CA GLY A 175 2.41 7.13 14.74
C GLY A 175 2.03 8.07 15.87
N LYS A 176 2.65 9.25 15.93
CA LYS A 176 1.96 10.41 16.49
C LYS A 176 0.83 10.72 15.52
N SER A 177 -0.36 10.18 15.76
CA SER A 177 -1.56 10.65 15.07
C SER A 177 -1.65 12.15 15.34
N ARG A 178 -1.65 12.96 14.29
CA ARG A 178 -1.90 14.39 14.43
C ARG A 178 -3.39 14.47 14.76
N LEU A 179 -3.72 14.58 16.05
CA LEU A 179 -5.06 14.90 16.50
C LEU A 179 -5.46 16.22 15.82
N GLY A 180 -6.20 16.11 14.74
CA GLY A 180 -6.91 17.24 14.15
C GLY A 180 -8.12 17.54 15.02
N LYS A 181 -8.53 18.80 15.09
CA LYS A 181 -9.84 19.16 15.61
C LYS A 181 -10.93 18.63 14.67
N SER A 182 -12.15 18.46 15.18
CA SER A 182 -13.31 18.02 14.40
C SER A 182 -13.47 18.88 13.14
N ARG A 183 -13.44 18.22 11.98
CA ARG A 183 -13.41 18.86 10.66
C ARG A 183 -14.82 18.91 10.07
N ILE A 184 -15.70 19.64 10.75
CA ILE A 184 -17.08 19.85 10.29
C ILE A 184 -17.04 21.02 9.30
N TYR A 185 -17.43 20.77 8.04
CA TYR A 185 -17.34 21.71 6.91
C TYR A 185 -18.42 22.81 6.92
N THR A 186 -18.95 23.17 8.09
CA THR A 186 -19.86 24.32 8.24
C THR A 186 -19.08 25.59 8.52
N ASN A 187 -19.80 26.72 8.71
CA ASN A 187 -19.27 28.07 8.98
C ASN A 187 -18.54 28.15 10.34
N THR A 188 -17.47 27.39 10.51
CA THR A 188 -16.57 27.44 11.65
C THR A 188 -15.25 28.10 11.24
N PRO A 189 -14.53 28.75 12.16
CA PRO A 189 -13.21 29.34 11.88
C PRO A 189 -12.18 28.32 11.36
N GLU A 190 -12.42 27.02 11.53
CA GLU A 190 -11.59 25.96 10.97
C GLU A 190 -11.73 25.82 9.44
N LYS A 191 -12.86 26.24 8.84
CA LYS A 191 -13.02 26.29 7.37
C LYS A 191 -12.03 27.27 6.73
N GLY A 192 -11.89 28.46 7.31
CA GLY A 192 -10.89 29.46 6.89
C GLY A 192 -9.47 28.94 7.02
N ARG A 193 -9.16 28.31 8.16
CA ARG A 193 -7.84 27.68 8.40
C ARG A 193 -7.51 26.60 7.37
N ILE A 194 -8.48 25.79 6.96
CA ILE A 194 -8.30 24.75 5.93
C ILE A 194 -8.05 25.38 4.56
N GLN A 195 -8.84 26.39 4.20
CA GLN A 195 -8.70 27.10 2.92
C GLN A 195 -7.34 27.80 2.81
N GLU A 196 -6.88 28.46 3.87
CA GLU A 196 -5.54 29.06 3.95
C GLU A 196 -4.41 28.02 3.84
N LEU A 197 -4.55 26.86 4.49
CA LEU A 197 -3.58 25.79 4.37
C LEU A 197 -3.50 25.25 2.93
N GLU A 198 -4.64 25.22 2.24
CA GLU A 198 -4.73 24.76 0.86
C GLU A 198 -4.14 25.76 -0.13
N THR A 199 -4.43 27.06 0.04
CA THR A 199 -3.82 28.15 -0.76
C THR A 199 -2.30 28.17 -0.57
N MET A 200 -1.82 28.03 0.67
CA MET A 200 -0.39 27.95 0.98
C MET A 200 0.28 26.70 0.38
N ARG A 201 -0.45 25.59 0.23
CA ARG A 201 0.05 24.40 -0.48
C ARG A 201 0.13 24.65 -1.99
N LYS A 202 -0.90 25.25 -2.59
CA LYS A 202 -0.94 25.60 -4.03
C LYS A 202 0.20 26.56 -4.40
N GLN A 203 0.38 27.66 -3.66
CA GLN A 203 1.48 28.61 -3.88
C GLN A 203 2.88 27.95 -3.78
N LYS A 204 3.05 27.00 -2.86
CA LYS A 204 4.32 26.25 -2.73
C LYS A 204 4.56 25.30 -3.92
N LEU A 205 3.51 24.79 -4.55
CA LEU A 205 3.60 23.93 -5.72
C LEU A 205 3.95 24.75 -6.96
N GLU A 206 3.28 25.89 -7.16
CA GLU A 206 3.58 26.84 -8.25
C GLU A 206 5.03 27.31 -8.20
N ARG A 207 5.52 27.71 -7.01
CA ARG A 207 6.94 28.09 -6.80
C ARG A 207 7.94 26.96 -7.09
N LYS A 208 7.52 25.69 -7.03
CA LYS A 208 8.39 24.55 -7.37
C LYS A 208 8.36 24.28 -8.87
N ASN A 209 7.23 24.47 -9.52
CA ASN A 209 7.06 24.26 -10.96
C ASN A 209 7.82 25.33 -11.75
N THR A 210 7.74 26.61 -11.36
CA THR A 210 8.50 27.70 -11.99
C THR A 210 10.01 27.50 -11.86
N LYS A 211 10.50 27.03 -10.71
CA LYS A 211 11.92 26.68 -10.51
C LYS A 211 12.38 25.51 -11.37
N ARG A 212 11.50 24.55 -11.69
CA ARG A 212 11.83 23.42 -12.57
C ARG A 212 11.92 23.83 -14.03
N ILE A 213 11.05 24.75 -14.48
CA ILE A 213 11.07 25.28 -15.85
C ILE A 213 12.38 26.04 -16.08
N ILE A 214 12.78 26.93 -15.15
CA ILE A 214 14.03 27.69 -15.24
C ILE A 214 15.30 26.80 -15.23
N LEU A 215 15.25 25.62 -14.61
CA LEU A 215 16.37 24.65 -14.61
C LEU A 215 16.44 23.79 -15.87
N GLN A 216 15.38 23.75 -16.69
CA GLN A 216 15.29 22.94 -17.91
C GLN A 216 15.48 23.76 -19.19
N SER A 217 15.03 25.02 -19.21
CA SER A 217 15.42 25.97 -20.24
C SER A 217 16.76 26.60 -19.84
N GLY A 218 17.84 26.32 -20.57
CA GLY A 218 19.14 26.96 -20.40
C GLY A 218 19.15 28.44 -20.79
N GLY A 219 18.26 29.24 -20.21
CA GLY A 219 18.19 30.68 -20.42
C GLY A 219 19.19 31.39 -19.50
N GLU A 220 20.14 32.09 -20.11
CA GLU A 220 21.05 33.00 -19.43
C GLU A 220 20.27 34.02 -18.61
N VAL A 221 20.49 34.03 -17.30
CA VAL A 221 19.96 35.07 -16.42
C VAL A 221 20.85 36.31 -16.58
N ASN A 222 20.38 37.28 -17.36
CA ASN A 222 20.92 38.64 -17.35
C ASN A 222 20.84 39.21 -15.93
N LYS A 223 22.00 39.35 -15.28
CA LYS A 223 22.15 40.07 -14.00
C LYS A 223 22.03 41.58 -14.26
N LYS A 224 20.81 42.09 -14.37
CA LYS A 224 20.54 43.51 -14.12
C LYS A 224 19.37 43.60 -13.14
N ASP A 225 19.50 44.54 -12.21
CA ASP A 225 18.52 44.89 -11.17
C ASP A 225 18.50 44.00 -9.91
N THR A 226 19.65 43.95 -9.21
CA THR A 226 19.59 43.96 -7.73
C THR A 226 19.86 45.38 -7.25
N LYS A 227 18.79 46.14 -7.06
CA LYS A 227 18.81 47.44 -6.39
C LYS A 227 19.28 47.20 -4.95
N VAL A 228 20.52 47.61 -4.66
CA VAL A 228 21.11 47.59 -3.33
C VAL A 228 20.21 48.44 -2.42
N ARG A 229 19.46 47.79 -1.52
CA ARG A 229 18.87 48.46 -0.37
C ARG A 229 19.98 48.61 0.67
N GLU A 230 20.58 49.79 0.73
CA GLU A 230 21.41 50.21 1.85
C GLU A 230 20.63 49.99 3.16
N LYS A 231 21.19 49.18 4.05
CA LYS A 231 20.67 49.05 5.41
C LYS A 231 21.18 50.24 6.21
N GLY A 232 20.32 51.23 6.41
CA GLY A 232 20.51 52.28 7.40
C GLY A 232 20.79 51.66 8.77
N LYS A 233 21.99 51.94 9.30
CA LYS A 233 22.36 51.68 10.69
C LYS A 233 21.80 52.82 11.53
N GLY A 234 20.62 52.64 12.12
CA GLY A 234 20.10 53.51 13.18
C GLY A 234 19.96 52.71 14.47
N LYS A 235 21.02 52.67 15.30
CA LYS A 235 20.89 52.31 16.71
C LYS A 235 20.59 53.60 17.47
N ALA A 236 19.37 53.75 17.98
CA ALA A 236 19.06 54.78 18.96
C ALA A 236 19.62 54.36 20.34
N PRO A 237 20.30 55.24 21.09
CA PRO A 237 20.69 54.96 22.47
C PRO A 237 19.46 55.05 23.39
N LYS A 238 19.34 54.09 24.31
CA LYS A 238 18.37 54.13 25.40
C LYS A 238 18.76 55.24 26.39
N LYS A 239 17.82 56.11 26.72
CA LYS A 239 17.83 56.86 27.99
C LYS A 239 17.07 56.04 29.02
#